data_AF-D1AWW1-F1
#
_entry.id   AF-D1AWW1-F1
#
_cell.length_a   1.000
_cell.length_b   1.000
_cell.length_c   1.000
_cell.angle_alpha   90.00
_cell.angle_beta   90.00
_cell.angle_gamma   90.00
#
_symmetry.space_group_name_H-M   'P 1'
#
loop_
_entity.id
_entity.type
_entity.pdbx_description
1 polymer ?
#
loop_
_entity_poly.entity_id
_entity_poly.type
_entity_poly.pdbx_seq_one_letter_code
_entity_poly.pdbx_strand_id
1 'polypeptide(L)'
;MKNRGITLIEVIVYISLILITFFISSKSYHVILEKQRVKKEIVEITSLFRKKQKESEIYGKYMSIYFDLEKKEIFFDENSFKLSDEFTYLSKNKVEKDNFERYFTENGNLNRGFNLLILNKSGNLLAEISVDNSNSISYPIITVKGIKI
;
A
#
# COMPACT_ATOMS: atom_id res chain seq x y z
N MET A 1 -36.00 47.87 -23.41
CA MET A 1 -35.10 46.73 -23.11
C MET A 1 -35.78 45.88 -22.05
N LYS A 2 -36.08 44.60 -22.33
CA LYS A 2 -36.74 43.72 -21.35
C LYS A 2 -35.70 43.36 -20.28
N ASN A 3 -35.92 43.77 -19.03
CA ASN A 3 -35.10 43.33 -17.89
C ASN A 3 -35.23 41.80 -17.77
N ARG A 4 -34.27 41.08 -18.36
CA ARG A 4 -34.10 39.63 -18.18
C ARG A 4 -33.39 39.43 -16.83
N GLY A 5 -34.10 39.69 -15.74
CA GLY A 5 -33.63 39.32 -14.41
C GLY A 5 -33.69 37.81 -14.24
N ILE A 6 -32.71 37.24 -13.55
CA ILE A 6 -32.71 35.83 -13.17
C ILE A 6 -33.84 35.62 -12.17
N THR A 7 -34.70 34.64 -12.43
CA THR A 7 -35.80 34.29 -11.54
C THR A 7 -35.30 33.50 -10.33
N LEU A 8 -35.97 33.61 -9.18
CA LEU A 8 -35.59 32.87 -7.96
C LEU A 8 -35.50 31.35 -8.22
N ILE A 9 -36.36 30.82 -9.10
CA ILE A 9 -36.36 29.40 -9.44
C ILE A 9 -35.12 28.99 -10.26
N GLU A 10 -34.65 29.83 -11.18
CA GLU A 10 -33.40 29.60 -11.92
C GLU A 10 -32.20 29.57 -10.97
N VAL A 11 -32.16 30.47 -9.97
CA VAL A 11 -31.11 30.47 -8.95
C VAL A 11 -31.09 29.16 -8.16
N ILE A 12 -32.27 28.67 -7.73
CA ILE A 12 -32.39 27.40 -7.00
C ILE A 12 -31.90 26.24 -7.85
N VAL A 13 -32.27 26.20 -9.14
CA VAL A 13 -31.83 25.16 -10.07
C VAL A 13 -30.31 25.20 -10.25
N TYR A 14 -29.71 26.38 -10.43
CA TYR A 14 -28.25 26.49 -10.57
C TYR A 14 -27.50 26.05 -9.31
N ILE A 15 -27.94 26.47 -8.12
CA ILE A 15 -27.34 26.04 -6.86
C ILE A 15 -27.46 24.52 -6.70
N SER A 16 -28.60 23.94 -7.05
CA SER A 16 -28.82 22.49 -6.98
C SER A 16 -27.86 21.73 -7.89
N LEU A 17 -27.67 22.20 -9.13
CA LEU A 17 -26.73 21.61 -10.08
C LEU A 17 -25.27 21.71 -9.60
N ILE A 18 -24.88 22.85 -9.03
CA ILE A 18 -23.55 23.05 -8.45
C ILE A 18 -23.31 22.07 -7.30
N LEU A 19 -24.29 21.94 -6.39
CA LEU A 19 -24.18 21.02 -5.25
C LEU A 19 -24.05 19.56 -5.71
N ILE A 20 -24.89 19.11 -6.64
CA ILE A 20 -24.84 17.74 -7.17
C ILE A 20 -23.46 17.47 -7.79
N THR A 21 -22.97 18.41 -8.61
CA THR A 21 -21.64 18.28 -9.24
C THR A 21 -20.55 18.23 -8.20
N PHE A 22 -20.60 19.09 -7.18
CA PHE A 22 -19.64 19.12 -6.08
C PHE A 22 -19.60 17.80 -5.31
N PHE A 23 -20.74 17.20 -4.98
CA PHE A 23 -20.79 15.91 -4.29
C PHE A 23 -20.18 14.77 -5.12
N ILE A 24 -20.46 14.72 -6.41
CA ILE A 24 -19.90 13.71 -7.33
C ILE A 24 -18.38 13.89 -7.45
N SER A 25 -17.92 15.12 -7.65
CA SER A 25 -16.49 15.45 -7.74
C SER A 25 -15.75 15.16 -6.45
N SER A 26 -16.32 15.51 -5.29
CA SER A 26 -15.72 15.25 -3.98
C SER A 26 -15.52 13.76 -3.73
N LYS A 27 -16.54 12.93 -3.99
CA LYS A 27 -16.42 11.47 -3.86
C LYS A 27 -15.30 10.92 -4.75
N SER A 28 -15.24 11.39 -5.98
CA SER A 28 -14.23 10.96 -6.96
C SER A 28 -12.82 11.38 -6.52
N TYR A 29 -12.68 12.59 -5.99
CA TYR A 29 -11.42 13.10 -5.45
C TYR A 29 -10.91 12.25 -4.28
N HIS A 30 -11.77 11.88 -3.33
CA HIS A 30 -11.38 11.02 -2.21
C HIS A 30 -10.88 9.65 -2.67
N VAL A 31 -11.51 9.05 -3.67
CA VAL A 31 -11.07 7.77 -4.24
C VAL A 31 -9.71 7.89 -4.90
N ILE A 32 -9.46 8.95 -5.67
CA ILE A 32 -8.16 9.21 -6.31
C ILE A 32 -7.07 9.39 -5.24
N LEU A 33 -7.38 10.14 -4.18
CA LEU A 33 -6.45 10.42 -3.09
C LEU A 33 -6.09 9.15 -2.31
N GLU A 34 -7.05 8.27 -2.02
CA GLU A 34 -6.80 6.95 -1.41
C GLU A 34 -5.87 6.10 -2.30
N LYS A 35 -6.14 6.04 -3.61
CA LYS A 35 -5.30 5.33 -4.57
C LYS A 35 -3.86 5.85 -4.58
N GLN A 36 -3.66 7.17 -4.54
CA GLN A 36 -2.32 7.77 -4.51
C GLN A 36 -1.58 7.45 -3.21
N ARG A 37 -2.27 7.47 -2.06
CA ARG A 37 -1.68 7.11 -0.76
C ARG A 37 -1.24 5.66 -0.72
N VAL A 38 -2.09 4.74 -1.19
CA VAL A 38 -1.75 3.30 -1.28
C VAL A 38 -0.57 3.09 -2.21
N LYS A 39 -0.54 3.76 -3.37
CA LYS A 39 0.58 3.66 -4.31
C LYS A 39 1.90 4.12 -3.69
N LYS A 40 1.87 5.22 -2.93
CA LYS A 40 3.03 5.73 -2.19
C LYS A 40 3.52 4.70 -1.18
N GLU A 41 2.62 4.15 -0.36
CA GLU A 41 2.94 3.13 0.64
C GLU A 41 3.60 1.89 0.03
N ILE A 42 3.02 1.37 -1.06
CA ILE A 42 3.59 0.23 -1.80
C ILE A 42 5.00 0.54 -2.28
N VAL A 43 5.21 1.73 -2.86
CA VAL A 43 6.54 2.12 -3.36
C VAL A 43 7.55 2.22 -2.22
N GLU A 44 7.17 2.77 -1.07
CA GLU A 44 8.05 2.88 0.10
C GLU A 44 8.44 1.48 0.62
N ILE A 45 7.47 0.60 0.87
CA ILE A 45 7.71 -0.77 1.34
C ILE A 45 8.59 -1.54 0.34
N THR A 46 8.23 -1.53 -0.95
CA THR A 46 8.94 -2.32 -1.96
C THR A 46 10.35 -1.78 -2.24
N SER A 47 10.53 -0.46 -2.24
CA SER A 47 11.85 0.16 -2.42
C SER A 47 12.76 -0.11 -1.24
N LEU A 48 12.25 -0.05 -0.02
CA LEU A 48 12.99 -0.41 1.18
C LEU A 48 13.41 -1.88 1.12
N PHE A 49 12.49 -2.78 0.79
CA PHE A 49 12.77 -4.20 0.71
C PHE A 49 13.87 -4.50 -0.31
N ARG A 50 13.80 -3.91 -1.52
CA ARG A 50 14.84 -4.02 -2.54
C ARG A 50 16.18 -3.46 -2.09
N LYS A 51 16.19 -2.34 -1.37
CA LYS A 51 17.41 -1.74 -0.82
C LYS A 51 18.07 -2.69 0.17
N LYS A 52 17.30 -3.24 1.12
CA LYS A 52 17.78 -4.17 2.15
C LYS A 52 18.21 -5.51 1.59
N GLN A 53 17.50 -6.00 0.58
CA GLN A 53 17.90 -7.18 -0.19
C GLN A 53 19.28 -7.00 -0.83
N LYS A 54 19.48 -5.87 -1.54
CA LYS A 54 20.76 -5.55 -2.19
C LYS A 54 21.89 -5.32 -1.19
N GLU A 55 21.57 -4.75 -0.02
CA GLU A 55 22.53 -4.61 1.09
C GLU A 55 23.00 -6.00 1.56
N SER A 56 22.08 -6.92 1.81
CA SER A 56 22.39 -8.30 2.19
C SER A 56 23.26 -9.02 1.16
N GLU A 57 22.98 -8.84 -0.14
CA GLU A 57 23.74 -9.42 -1.25
C GLU A 57 25.17 -8.84 -1.37
N ILE A 58 25.31 -7.51 -1.39
CA ILE A 58 26.62 -6.85 -1.57
C ILE A 58 27.57 -7.18 -0.42
N TYR A 59 27.05 -7.22 0.80
CA TYR A 59 27.84 -7.46 2.00
C TYR A 59 27.91 -8.95 2.39
N GLY A 60 27.24 -9.85 1.66
CA GLY A 60 27.22 -11.26 1.98
C GLY A 60 26.69 -11.55 3.39
N LYS A 61 25.68 -10.79 3.85
CA LYS A 61 25.21 -10.83 5.25
C LYS A 61 23.80 -11.38 5.33
N TYR A 62 23.58 -12.33 6.26
CA TYR A 62 22.24 -12.66 6.71
C TYR A 62 21.58 -11.44 7.38
N MET A 63 20.33 -11.15 6.98
CA MET A 63 19.55 -10.05 7.55
C MET A 63 18.19 -10.57 7.98
N SER A 64 17.91 -10.48 9.27
CA SER A 64 16.62 -10.83 9.86
C SER A 64 15.57 -9.76 9.53
N ILE A 65 14.34 -10.21 9.30
CA ILE A 65 13.20 -9.36 9.00
C ILE A 65 12.04 -9.80 9.89
N TYR A 66 11.56 -8.92 10.76
CA TYR A 66 10.38 -9.17 11.56
C TYR A 66 9.26 -8.20 11.19
N PHE A 67 8.10 -8.75 10.88
CA PHE A 67 6.89 -7.98 10.57
C PHE A 67 5.99 -7.96 11.81
N ASP A 68 5.93 -6.82 12.49
CA ASP A 68 4.97 -6.53 13.56
C ASP A 68 3.79 -5.75 12.95
N LEU A 69 2.82 -6.47 12.39
CA LEU A 69 1.68 -5.88 11.68
C LEU A 69 0.71 -5.17 12.63
N GLU A 70 0.63 -5.63 13.89
CA GLU A 70 -0.17 -4.99 14.93
C GLU A 70 0.37 -3.60 15.27
N LYS A 71 1.69 -3.48 15.46
CA LYS A 71 2.35 -2.19 15.71
C LYS A 71 2.67 -1.41 14.45
N LYS A 72 2.43 -2.00 13.27
CA LYS A 72 2.72 -1.41 11.96
C LYS A 72 4.21 -1.09 11.80
N GLU A 73 5.06 -2.03 12.16
CA GLU A 73 6.52 -1.88 12.05
C GLU A 73 7.14 -3.11 11.36
N ILE A 74 8.15 -2.84 10.54
CA ILE A 74 9.02 -3.86 9.94
C ILE A 74 10.43 -3.63 10.47
N PHE A 75 11.00 -4.63 11.10
CA PHE A 75 12.36 -4.61 11.62
C PHE A 75 13.29 -5.32 10.64
N PHE A 76 14.41 -4.69 10.31
CA PHE A 76 15.52 -5.24 9.54
C PHE A 76 16.77 -5.23 10.43
N ASP A 77 17.05 -6.35 11.07
CA ASP A 77 17.95 -6.43 12.23
C ASP A 77 17.58 -5.35 13.27
N GLU A 78 18.45 -4.36 13.48
CA GLU A 78 18.25 -3.26 14.45
C GLU A 78 17.50 -2.06 13.87
N ASN A 79 17.30 -2.00 12.56
CA ASN A 79 16.64 -0.87 11.91
C ASN A 79 15.13 -1.13 11.82
N SER A 80 14.31 -0.24 12.38
CA SER A 80 12.86 -0.29 12.18
C SER A 80 12.41 0.61 11.04
N PHE A 81 11.34 0.18 10.38
CA PHE A 81 10.59 0.96 9.43
C PHE A 81 9.12 0.97 9.84
N LYS A 82 8.59 2.16 10.09
CA LYS A 82 7.19 2.34 10.46
C LYS A 82 6.32 2.38 9.20
N LEU A 83 5.34 1.49 9.15
CA LEU A 83 4.28 1.46 8.15
C LEU A 83 3.25 2.56 8.43
N SER A 84 2.54 3.00 7.40
CA SER A 84 1.56 4.07 7.54
C SER A 84 0.40 3.73 8.48
N ASP A 85 0.09 4.66 9.39
CA ASP A 85 -1.05 4.55 10.30
C ASP A 85 -2.41 4.62 9.57
N GLU A 86 -2.43 5.04 8.30
CA GLU A 86 -3.64 5.17 7.50
C GLU A 86 -4.25 3.82 7.10
N PHE A 87 -3.44 2.76 7.07
CA PHE A 87 -3.85 1.43 6.60
C PHE A 87 -3.83 0.39 7.72
N THR A 88 -4.50 -0.73 7.43
CA THR A 88 -4.40 -1.96 8.22
C THR A 88 -3.61 -2.99 7.40
N TYR A 89 -2.70 -3.71 8.04
CA TYR A 89 -1.85 -4.69 7.40
C TYR A 89 -2.18 -6.08 7.91
N LEU A 90 -2.28 -7.05 7.00
CA LEU A 90 -2.50 -8.45 7.35
C LEU A 90 -1.58 -9.34 6.53
N SER A 91 -1.29 -10.53 7.04
CA SER A 91 -0.55 -11.54 6.30
C SER A 91 -1.53 -12.55 5.68
N LYS A 92 -1.21 -13.03 4.47
CA LYS A 92 -1.88 -14.20 3.85
C LYS A 92 -0.93 -15.40 3.79
N ASN A 93 -0.06 -15.52 4.78
CA ASN A 93 0.87 -16.63 4.87
C ASN A 93 0.15 -17.88 5.40
N LYS A 94 0.58 -19.07 4.97
CA LYS A 94 -0.09 -20.34 5.34
C LYS A 94 -0.01 -20.65 6.85
N VAL A 95 1.02 -20.17 7.55
CA VAL A 95 1.35 -20.57 8.92
C VAL A 95 1.32 -19.39 9.90
N GLU A 96 1.75 -18.19 9.46
CA GLU A 96 1.96 -17.03 10.34
C GLU A 96 1.06 -15.87 9.87
N LYS A 97 -0.20 -15.84 10.32
CA LYS A 97 -1.25 -14.96 9.78
C LYS A 97 -1.17 -13.50 10.24
N ASP A 98 -0.55 -13.26 11.40
CA ASP A 98 -0.49 -11.93 12.01
C ASP A 98 0.93 -11.37 11.87
N ASN A 99 1.80 -11.64 12.84
CA ASN A 99 3.21 -11.28 12.79
C ASN A 99 4.05 -12.45 12.27
N PHE A 100 5.12 -12.16 11.55
CA PHE A 100 5.95 -13.20 10.93
C PHE A 100 7.41 -12.78 10.72
N GLU A 101 8.27 -13.78 10.61
CA GLU A 101 9.71 -13.59 10.41
C GLU A 101 10.17 -14.09 9.05
N ARG A 102 11.04 -13.32 8.41
CA ARG A 102 11.77 -13.69 7.20
C ARG A 102 13.23 -13.34 7.37
N TYR A 103 14.07 -13.81 6.48
CA TYR A 103 15.44 -13.34 6.42
C TYR A 103 15.94 -13.34 4.98
N PHE A 104 16.78 -12.35 4.68
CA PHE A 104 17.64 -12.43 3.50
C PHE A 104 18.84 -13.32 3.82
N THR A 105 19.14 -14.21 2.89
CA THR A 105 20.38 -15.00 2.85
C THR A 105 21.53 -14.13 2.35
N GLU A 106 22.77 -14.60 2.49
CA GLU A 106 23.98 -13.90 2.03
C GLU A 106 23.95 -13.54 0.54
N ASN A 107 23.14 -14.24 -0.26
CA ASN A 107 22.96 -13.98 -1.69
C ASN A 107 21.78 -13.03 -1.98
N GLY A 108 21.23 -12.37 -0.97
CA GLY A 108 20.04 -11.51 -1.12
C GLY A 108 18.74 -12.27 -1.42
N ASN A 109 18.73 -13.60 -1.38
CA ASN A 109 17.51 -14.39 -1.54
C ASN A 109 16.74 -14.46 -0.23
N LEU A 110 15.41 -14.49 -0.32
CA LEU A 110 14.56 -14.59 0.86
C LEU A 110 14.40 -16.05 1.28
N ASN A 111 14.45 -16.35 2.58
CA ASN A 111 14.26 -17.73 3.06
C ASN A 111 12.94 -18.38 2.61
N ARG A 112 11.86 -17.61 2.61
CA ARG A 112 10.51 -18.04 2.18
C ARG A 112 9.74 -16.84 1.66
N GLY A 113 8.94 -17.03 0.61
CA GLY A 113 8.02 -16.00 0.14
C GLY A 113 6.99 -15.56 1.22
N PHE A 114 6.35 -14.42 0.98
CA PHE A 114 5.26 -13.92 1.83
C PHE A 114 4.26 -13.07 1.06
N ASN A 115 3.08 -12.89 1.65
CA ASN A 115 2.06 -11.98 1.16
C ASN A 115 1.66 -10.99 2.25
N LEU A 116 1.75 -9.70 1.94
CA LEU A 116 1.32 -8.59 2.78
C LEU A 116 0.10 -7.92 2.15
N LEU A 117 -1.02 -7.93 2.86
CA LEU A 117 -2.27 -7.29 2.47
C LEU A 117 -2.33 -5.89 3.07
N ILE A 118 -2.73 -4.91 2.26
CA ILE A 118 -2.97 -3.53 2.68
C ILE A 118 -4.46 -3.26 2.55
N LEU A 119 -5.11 -2.92 3.66
CA LEU A 119 -6.54 -2.69 3.75
C LEU A 119 -6.82 -1.25 4.19
N ASN A 120 -7.96 -0.71 3.76
CA ASN A 120 -8.45 0.54 4.32
C ASN A 120 -9.02 0.32 5.74
N LYS A 121 -9.35 1.42 6.43
CA LYS A 121 -9.91 1.37 7.79
C LYS A 121 -11.27 0.66 7.88
N SER A 122 -11.97 0.50 6.76
CA SER A 122 -13.23 -0.25 6.67
C SER A 122 -13.01 -1.76 6.45
N GLY A 123 -11.76 -2.22 6.36
CA GLY A 123 -11.43 -3.63 6.11
C GLY A 123 -11.51 -4.05 4.63
N ASN A 124 -11.61 -3.09 3.70
CA ASN A 124 -11.57 -3.40 2.27
C ASN A 124 -10.12 -3.54 1.81
N LEU A 125 -9.83 -4.62 1.06
CA LEU A 125 -8.52 -4.86 0.46
C LEU A 125 -8.21 -3.79 -0.61
N LEU A 126 -7.12 -3.06 -0.41
CA LEU A 126 -6.62 -2.03 -1.33
C LEU A 126 -5.46 -2.52 -2.20
N ALA A 127 -4.60 -3.39 -1.67
CA ALA A 127 -3.46 -3.97 -2.39
C ALA A 127 -2.92 -5.23 -1.69
N GLU A 128 -2.17 -6.04 -2.43
CA GLU A 128 -1.44 -7.23 -1.97
C GLU A 128 0.00 -7.17 -2.51
N ILE A 129 0.98 -7.18 -1.62
CA ILE A 129 2.39 -7.31 -1.98
C ILE A 129 2.77 -8.79 -1.79
N SER A 130 3.07 -9.47 -2.88
CA SER A 130 3.53 -10.86 -2.90
C SER A 130 5.00 -10.90 -3.24
N VAL A 131 5.82 -11.44 -2.34
CA VAL A 131 7.24 -11.71 -2.62
C VAL A 131 7.42 -13.20 -2.76
N ASP A 132 7.87 -13.64 -3.94
CA ASP A 132 8.15 -15.05 -4.20
C ASP A 132 9.66 -15.31 -4.19
N ASN A 133 10.04 -16.48 -3.68
CA ASN A 133 11.40 -16.99 -3.75
C ASN A 133 11.36 -18.30 -4.55
N SER A 134 11.64 -18.23 -5.85
CA SER A 134 11.94 -19.41 -6.64
C SER A 134 13.44 -19.66 -6.61
N ASN A 135 13.86 -20.81 -6.08
CA ASN A 135 15.28 -21.25 -5.98
C ASN A 135 16.04 -21.30 -7.33
N SER A 136 15.34 -21.10 -8.45
CA SER A 136 15.89 -21.08 -9.82
C SER A 136 16.14 -19.66 -10.38
N ILE A 137 15.93 -18.60 -9.59
CA ILE A 137 16.18 -17.21 -9.99
C ILE A 137 17.13 -16.56 -8.99
N SER A 138 18.14 -15.84 -9.49
CA SER A 138 19.16 -15.18 -8.66
C SER A 138 18.62 -14.09 -7.73
N TYR A 139 17.38 -13.63 -7.93
CA TYR A 139 16.75 -12.55 -7.17
C TYR A 139 15.26 -12.85 -6.91
N PRO A 140 14.74 -12.72 -5.67
CA PRO A 140 13.32 -12.82 -5.38
C PRO A 140 12.49 -11.80 -6.16
N ILE A 141 11.35 -12.26 -6.69
CA ILE A 141 10.45 -11.43 -7.50
C ILE A 141 9.41 -10.82 -6.56
N ILE A 142 9.47 -9.49 -6.41
CA ILE A 142 8.43 -8.72 -5.73
C ILE A 142 7.33 -8.43 -6.75
N THR A 143 6.18 -9.08 -6.58
CA THR A 143 4.98 -8.86 -7.37
C THR A 143 3.97 -8.08 -6.54
N VAL A 144 3.55 -6.91 -7.03
CA VAL A 144 2.45 -6.17 -6.41
C VAL A 144 1.18 -6.51 -7.17
N LYS A 145 0.22 -7.13 -6.48
CA LYS A 145 -1.12 -7.43 -6.98
C LYS A 145 -2.12 -6.48 -6.34
N GLY A 146 -3.18 -6.15 -7.06
CA GLY A 146 -4.38 -5.61 -6.42
C GLY A 146 -4.53 -4.08 -6.34
N ILE A 147 -3.83 -3.27 -7.14
CA ILE A 147 -4.38 -1.93 -7.43
C ILE A 147 -5.62 -2.16 -8.32
N LYS A 148 -6.81 -2.33 -7.72
CA LYS A 148 -8.05 -2.27 -8.47
C LYS A 148 -8.20 -0.84 -8.98
N ILE A 149 -7.81 -0.62 -10.24
CA ILE A 149 -8.06 0.63 -10.98
C ILE A 149 -9.57 0.76 -11.19
#